data_AF-A0A367M610-F1
#
_entry.id   AF-A0A367M610-F1
#
_cell.length_a   1.000
_cell.length_b   1.000
_cell.length_c   1.000
_cell.angle_alpha   90.00
_cell.angle_beta   90.00
_cell.angle_gamma   90.00
#
_symmetry.space_group_name_H-M   'P 1'
#
loop_
_entity.id
_entity.type
_entity.pdbx_description
1 polymer ?
#
loop_
_entity_poly.entity_id
_entity_poly.type
_entity_poly.pdbx_seq_one_letter_code
_entity_poly.pdbx_strand_id
1 'polypeptide(L)'
;MTDYEFAQAAHPHSWLLVADNLYEQSKGLLRQFPTGKTMQWDGNGTLLCEWPSSSRSTFLLAGFALENAIKAFLVYENPQWVSNGILARPLRSHRLVALSQQSTLIPWQKRGPIILSSFERGLESWARYPCAISAAETEVEQNLSPALWKNYLRLMRAYGKSLMALLQQDWKGPHGVEGRFEFSGSYLGAQSIK
;
A
#
# COMPACT_ATOMS: atom_id res chain seq x y z
N MET A 1 16.69 -11.33 18.96
CA MET A 1 16.73 -10.08 18.18
C MET A 1 17.07 -8.95 19.14
N THR A 2 18.16 -8.23 18.90
CA THR A 2 18.55 -7.03 19.65
C THR A 2 17.76 -5.82 19.17
N ASP A 3 17.81 -4.71 19.91
CA ASP A 3 17.17 -3.45 19.49
C ASP A 3 17.77 -2.89 18.19
N TYR A 4 19.08 -3.06 17.98
CA TYR A 4 19.74 -2.74 16.72
C TYR A 4 19.20 -3.59 15.57
N GLU A 5 19.14 -4.92 15.74
CA GLU A 5 18.62 -5.84 14.71
C GLU A 5 17.15 -5.55 14.38
N PHE A 6 16.33 -5.19 15.37
CA PHE A 6 14.96 -4.78 15.17
C PHE A 6 14.86 -3.48 14.36
N ALA A 7 15.62 -2.46 14.74
CA ALA A 7 15.66 -1.18 14.02
C ALA A 7 16.16 -1.36 12.58
N GLN A 8 17.14 -2.23 12.36
CA GLN A 8 17.64 -2.60 11.04
C GLN A 8 16.56 -3.31 10.20
N ALA A 9 15.81 -4.23 10.80
CA ALA A 9 14.70 -4.91 10.11
C ALA A 9 13.56 -3.94 9.77
N ALA A 10 13.29 -2.99 10.66
CA ALA A 10 12.24 -1.98 10.50
C ALA A 10 12.70 -0.72 9.74
N HIS A 11 13.90 -0.72 9.16
CA HIS A 11 14.44 0.37 8.37
C HIS A 11 13.47 0.80 7.24
N PRO A 12 13.32 2.11 6.93
CA PRO A 12 12.41 2.60 5.87
C PRO A 12 12.52 1.86 4.53
N HIS A 13 13.73 1.51 4.12
CA HIS A 13 14.00 0.66 2.95
C HIS A 13 13.30 -0.71 3.00
N SER A 14 13.27 -1.39 4.16
CA SER A 14 12.57 -2.67 4.31
C SER A 14 11.07 -2.54 4.03
N TRP A 15 10.44 -1.44 4.48
CA TRP A 15 9.05 -1.13 4.17
C TRP A 15 8.84 -0.85 2.68
N LEU A 16 9.76 -0.14 2.03
CA LEU A 16 9.74 0.06 0.58
C LEU A 16 9.81 -1.28 -0.17
N LEU A 17 10.69 -2.21 0.22
CA LEU A 17 10.80 -3.51 -0.44
C LEU A 17 9.51 -4.33 -0.33
N VAL A 18 8.88 -4.33 0.84
CA VAL A 18 7.58 -5.00 1.03
C VAL A 18 6.51 -4.32 0.16
N ALA A 19 6.46 -2.98 0.15
CA ALA A 19 5.53 -2.24 -0.70
C ALA A 19 5.73 -2.57 -2.19
N ASP A 20 6.97 -2.65 -2.64
CA ASP A 20 7.31 -2.92 -4.04
C ASP A 20 6.95 -4.34 -4.45
N ASN A 21 7.28 -5.32 -3.61
CA ASN A 21 6.88 -6.69 -3.86
C ASN A 21 5.36 -6.81 -4.04
N LEU A 22 4.58 -6.29 -3.09
CA LEU A 22 3.12 -6.32 -3.13
C LEU A 22 2.56 -5.55 -4.35
N TYR A 23 3.16 -4.41 -4.69
CA TYR A 23 2.83 -3.63 -5.89
C TYR A 23 3.05 -4.45 -7.17
N GLU A 24 4.22 -5.08 -7.35
CA GLU A 24 4.52 -5.90 -8.51
C GLU A 24 3.59 -7.11 -8.62
N GLN A 25 3.31 -7.80 -7.50
CA GLN A 25 2.36 -8.92 -7.48
C GLN A 25 0.93 -8.47 -7.85
N SER A 26 0.47 -7.31 -7.35
CA SER A 26 -0.85 -6.77 -7.70
C SER A 26 -0.97 -6.50 -9.21
N LYS A 27 0.07 -5.96 -9.85
CA LYS A 27 0.11 -5.78 -11.30
C LYS A 27 0.12 -7.10 -12.05
N GLY A 28 0.86 -8.10 -11.54
CA GLY A 28 0.90 -9.44 -12.12
C GLY A 28 -0.48 -10.06 -12.19
N LEU A 29 -1.22 -10.06 -11.08
CA LEU A 29 -2.57 -10.61 -10.98
C LEU A 29 -3.57 -9.91 -11.89
N LEU A 30 -3.46 -8.59 -12.05
CA LEU A 30 -4.37 -7.86 -12.93
C LEU A 30 -4.08 -8.09 -14.41
N ARG A 31 -2.81 -8.33 -14.78
CA ARG A 31 -2.41 -8.60 -16.17
C ARG A 31 -2.74 -10.01 -16.61
N GLN A 32 -2.76 -10.96 -15.68
CA GLN A 32 -3.20 -12.31 -15.97
C GLN A 32 -4.70 -12.30 -16.30
N PHE A 33 -5.08 -13.04 -17.34
CA PHE A 33 -6.51 -13.28 -17.58
C PHE A 33 -7.09 -13.98 -16.34
N PRO A 34 -8.24 -13.52 -15.82
CA PRO A 34 -8.83 -14.16 -14.67
C PRO A 34 -9.04 -15.64 -14.97
N THR A 35 -8.49 -16.51 -14.12
CA THR A 35 -8.58 -17.97 -14.24
C THR A 35 -10.02 -18.48 -14.10
N GLY A 36 -10.91 -17.62 -13.59
CA GLY A 36 -12.34 -17.84 -13.54
C GLY A 36 -13.08 -16.54 -13.27
N LYS A 37 -14.39 -16.57 -13.50
CA LYS A 37 -15.30 -15.48 -13.14
C LYS A 37 -16.57 -16.06 -12.54
N THR A 38 -17.13 -15.37 -11.56
CA THR A 38 -18.44 -15.70 -10.99
C THR A 38 -19.45 -14.68 -11.49
N MET A 39 -20.63 -15.14 -11.89
CA MET A 39 -21.73 -14.29 -12.34
C MET A 39 -22.95 -14.58 -11.48
N GLN A 40 -23.61 -13.55 -10.98
CA GLN A 40 -24.89 -13.67 -10.29
C GLN A 40 -26.02 -13.22 -11.20
N TRP A 41 -27.06 -14.03 -11.28
CA TRP A 41 -28.28 -13.75 -12.04
C TRP A 41 -29.45 -13.65 -11.07
N ASP A 42 -30.42 -12.79 -11.36
CA ASP A 42 -31.69 -12.76 -10.63
C ASP A 42 -32.64 -13.87 -11.12
N GLY A 43 -33.79 -14.00 -10.46
CA GLY A 43 -34.83 -14.98 -10.85
C GLY A 43 -35.48 -14.73 -12.21
N ASN A 44 -35.24 -13.57 -12.83
CA ASN A 44 -35.73 -13.21 -14.15
C ASN A 44 -34.68 -13.42 -15.25
N GLY A 45 -33.50 -13.95 -14.91
CA GLY A 45 -32.39 -14.12 -15.85
C GLY A 45 -31.64 -12.84 -16.18
N THR A 46 -31.75 -11.80 -15.36
CA THR A 46 -30.95 -10.57 -15.47
C THR A 46 -29.63 -10.76 -14.76
N LEU A 47 -28.51 -10.48 -15.44
CA LEU A 47 -27.19 -10.47 -14.82
C LEU A 47 -27.11 -9.31 -13.82
N LEU A 48 -26.93 -9.62 -12.54
CA LEU A 48 -26.78 -8.63 -11.48
C LEU A 48 -25.33 -8.15 -11.38
N CYS A 49 -24.37 -9.07 -11.44
CA CYS A 49 -22.95 -8.75 -11.26
C CYS A 49 -22.01 -9.85 -11.75
N GLU A 50 -20.78 -9.45 -12.08
CA GLU A 50 -19.68 -10.31 -12.51
C GLU A 50 -18.41 -9.98 -11.71
N TRP A 51 -17.76 -11.02 -11.19
CA TRP A 51 -16.52 -10.91 -10.42
C TRP A 51 -15.41 -11.78 -11.00
N PRO A 52 -14.33 -11.16 -11.51
CA PRO A 52 -13.10 -11.86 -11.83
C PRO A 52 -12.46 -12.45 -10.57
N SER A 53 -11.98 -13.69 -10.63
CA SER A 53 -11.38 -14.39 -9.47
C SER A 53 -10.16 -13.66 -8.88
N SER A 54 -9.45 -12.87 -9.68
CA SER A 54 -8.27 -12.10 -9.26
C SER A 54 -8.58 -10.71 -8.69
N SER A 55 -9.84 -10.24 -8.76
CA SER A 55 -10.21 -8.85 -8.41
C SER A 55 -9.87 -8.51 -6.95
N ARG A 56 -10.36 -9.32 -6.00
CA ARG A 56 -10.11 -9.10 -4.57
C ARG A 56 -8.63 -9.20 -4.20
N SER A 57 -7.95 -10.24 -4.68
CA SER A 57 -6.52 -10.43 -4.40
C SER A 57 -5.69 -9.27 -4.94
N THR A 58 -6.00 -8.78 -6.15
CA THR A 58 -5.37 -7.58 -6.72
C THR A 58 -5.58 -6.37 -5.82
N PHE A 59 -6.82 -6.14 -5.38
CA PHE A 59 -7.17 -5.00 -4.54
C PHE A 59 -6.49 -5.05 -3.16
N LEU A 60 -6.48 -6.22 -2.51
CA LEU A 60 -5.83 -6.43 -1.22
C LEU A 60 -4.33 -6.17 -1.29
N LEU A 61 -3.63 -6.75 -2.28
CA LEU A 61 -2.20 -6.55 -2.44
C LEU A 61 -1.87 -5.08 -2.74
N ALA A 62 -2.69 -4.41 -3.55
CA ALA A 62 -2.52 -2.98 -3.82
C ALA A 62 -2.74 -2.11 -2.57
N GLY A 63 -3.75 -2.43 -1.76
CA GLY A 63 -3.99 -1.77 -0.48
C GLY A 63 -2.83 -1.95 0.51
N PHE A 64 -2.30 -3.16 0.64
CA PHE A 64 -1.14 -3.44 1.49
C PHE A 64 0.14 -2.78 0.97
N ALA A 65 0.31 -2.67 -0.35
CA ALA A 65 1.41 -1.92 -0.94
C ALA A 65 1.36 -0.43 -0.56
N LEU A 66 0.17 0.19 -0.60
CA LEU A 66 -0.03 1.58 -0.15
C LEU A 66 0.33 1.75 1.33
N GLU A 67 -0.16 0.85 2.18
CA GLU A 67 0.11 0.91 3.62
C GLU A 67 1.62 0.87 3.91
N ASN A 68 2.33 -0.08 3.31
CA ASN A 68 3.77 -0.23 3.52
C ASN A 68 4.56 0.96 2.94
N ALA A 69 4.17 1.50 1.78
CA ALA A 69 4.80 2.69 1.22
C ALA A 69 4.62 3.91 2.14
N ILE A 70 3.41 4.12 2.68
CA ILE A 70 3.13 5.20 3.65
C ILE A 70 3.96 5.01 4.92
N LYS A 71 4.05 3.77 5.44
CA LYS A 71 4.87 3.46 6.62
C LYS A 71 6.36 3.69 6.38
N ALA A 72 6.87 3.47 5.16
CA ALA A 72 8.24 3.82 4.81
C ALA A 72 8.53 5.32 5.02
N PHE A 73 7.62 6.21 4.59
CA PHE A 73 7.76 7.65 4.85
C PHE A 73 7.71 7.98 6.34
N LEU A 74 6.78 7.36 7.07
CA LEU A 74 6.60 7.62 8.50
C LEU A 74 7.82 7.21 9.32
N VAL A 75 8.42 6.05 9.03
CA VAL A 75 9.65 5.61 9.70
C VAL A 75 10.83 6.49 9.29
N TYR A 76 10.88 6.93 8.02
CA TYR A 76 11.94 7.84 7.58
C TYR A 76 11.92 9.15 8.37
N GLU A 77 10.72 9.74 8.53
CA GLU A 77 10.50 11.01 9.23
C GLU A 77 10.52 10.88 10.76
N ASN A 78 10.22 9.69 11.31
CA ASN A 78 10.15 9.43 12.75
C ASN A 78 10.95 8.17 13.14
N PRO A 79 12.30 8.21 13.12
CA PRO A 79 13.13 7.03 13.39
C PRO A 79 12.87 6.36 14.74
N GLN A 80 12.51 7.14 15.76
CA GLN A 80 12.16 6.65 17.10
C GLN A 80 10.93 5.71 17.11
N TRP A 81 10.11 5.70 16.05
CA TRP A 81 8.93 4.84 15.95
C TRP A 81 9.26 3.35 15.74
N VAL A 82 10.52 3.02 15.52
CA VAL A 82 11.03 1.65 15.39
C VAL A 82 12.12 1.35 16.42
N SER A 83 12.10 2.05 17.56
CA SER A 83 13.07 1.85 18.65
C SER A 83 12.61 0.80 19.67
N ASN A 84 13.58 0.18 20.36
CA ASN A 84 13.37 -0.63 21.56
C ASN A 84 12.53 -1.89 21.30
N GLY A 85 12.76 -2.56 20.17
CA GLY A 85 12.12 -3.83 19.84
C GLY A 85 10.62 -3.73 19.53
N ILE A 86 10.06 -2.52 19.38
CA ILE A 86 8.62 -2.35 19.25
C ILE A 86 8.25 -1.23 18.26
N LEU A 87 7.19 -1.45 17.46
CA LEU A 87 6.65 -0.40 16.60
C LEU A 87 5.83 0.59 17.44
N ALA A 88 6.00 1.89 17.23
CA ALA A 88 5.17 2.89 17.87
C ALA A 88 3.69 2.73 17.48
N ARG A 89 2.80 3.11 18.40
CA ARG A 89 1.34 2.95 18.23
C ARG A 89 0.81 3.53 16.89
N PRO A 90 1.23 4.72 16.42
CA PRO A 90 0.71 5.26 15.18
C PRO A 90 1.02 4.37 13.96
N LEU A 91 2.20 3.74 13.94
CA LEU A 91 2.64 2.86 12.86
C LEU A 91 1.89 1.51 12.82
N ARG A 92 1.15 1.15 13.88
CA ARG A 92 0.31 -0.06 13.94
C ARG A 92 -1.10 0.16 13.37
N SER A 93 -1.47 1.39 13.02
CA SER A 93 -2.72 1.65 12.32
C SER A 93 -2.73 1.03 10.92
N HIS A 94 -3.93 0.76 10.41
CA HIS A 94 -4.20 0.34 9.03
C HIS A 94 -5.03 1.38 8.25
N ARG A 95 -5.31 2.54 8.86
CA ARG A 95 -6.06 3.63 8.25
C ARG A 95 -5.14 4.42 7.32
N LEU A 96 -5.13 4.05 6.04
CA LEU A 96 -4.31 4.67 4.99
C LEU A 96 -4.38 6.20 4.99
N VAL A 97 -5.58 6.78 5.07
CA VAL A 97 -5.74 8.24 5.03
C VAL A 97 -5.09 8.88 6.26
N ALA A 98 -5.42 8.39 7.45
CA ALA A 98 -4.90 8.92 8.71
C ALA A 98 -3.38 8.70 8.86
N LEU A 99 -2.84 7.59 8.35
CA LEU A 99 -1.40 7.37 8.29
C LEU A 99 -0.73 8.38 7.35
N SER A 100 -1.30 8.60 6.16
CA SER A 100 -0.70 9.51 5.17
C SER A 100 -0.62 10.96 5.65
N GLN A 101 -1.55 11.39 6.49
CA GLN A 101 -1.60 12.74 7.07
C GLN A 101 -0.55 12.98 8.15
N GLN A 102 0.09 11.93 8.66
CA GLN A 102 1.14 12.03 9.68
C GLN A 102 2.54 12.26 9.08
N SER A 103 2.67 12.25 7.76
CA SER A 103 3.95 12.53 7.09
C SER A 103 3.89 13.81 6.26
N THR A 104 4.91 14.65 6.42
CA THR A 104 5.08 15.85 5.58
C THR A 104 5.80 15.54 4.26
N LEU A 105 6.47 14.40 4.17
CA LEU A 105 7.28 13.98 3.02
C LEU A 105 6.48 13.25 1.95
N ILE A 106 5.26 12.80 2.25
CA ILE A 106 4.40 12.12 1.29
C ILE A 106 3.98 13.08 0.17
N PRO A 107 4.25 12.76 -1.11
CA PRO A 107 3.79 13.59 -2.21
C PRO A 107 2.28 13.47 -2.40
N TRP A 108 1.70 14.41 -3.14
CA TRP A 108 0.27 14.42 -3.48
C TRP A 108 -0.69 14.58 -2.29
N GLN A 109 -0.30 15.30 -1.25
CA GLN A 109 -1.10 15.50 -0.02
C GLN A 109 -2.58 15.88 -0.24
N LYS A 110 -2.93 16.56 -1.33
CA LYS A 110 -4.33 16.91 -1.67
C LYS A 110 -5.09 15.81 -2.43
N ARG A 111 -4.43 15.09 -3.34
CA ARG A 111 -5.06 14.10 -4.24
C ARG A 111 -4.94 12.67 -3.74
N GLY A 112 -3.85 12.36 -3.05
CA GLY A 112 -3.56 11.05 -2.46
C GLY A 112 -4.68 10.55 -1.55
N PRO A 113 -5.17 11.35 -0.58
CA PRO A 113 -6.23 10.91 0.35
C PRO A 113 -7.50 10.40 -0.32
N ILE A 114 -7.88 10.94 -1.49
CA ILE A 114 -9.05 10.47 -2.24
C ILE A 114 -8.84 9.04 -2.73
N ILE A 115 -7.66 8.75 -3.30
CA ILE A 115 -7.29 7.41 -3.76
C ILE A 115 -7.19 6.46 -2.56
N LEU A 116 -6.51 6.88 -1.49
CA LEU A 116 -6.34 6.09 -0.26
C LEU A 116 -7.68 5.74 0.37
N SER A 117 -8.64 6.68 0.40
CA SER A 117 -9.99 6.43 0.93
C SER A 117 -10.73 5.35 0.15
N SER A 118 -10.59 5.30 -1.18
CA SER A 118 -11.20 4.22 -1.98
C SER A 118 -10.62 2.84 -1.61
N PHE A 119 -9.30 2.74 -1.42
CA PHE A 119 -8.67 1.49 -0.99
C PHE A 119 -9.04 1.12 0.45
N GLU A 120 -9.00 2.08 1.37
CA GLU A 120 -9.38 1.89 2.78
C GLU A 120 -10.81 1.34 2.91
N ARG A 121 -11.79 1.93 2.20
CA ARG A 121 -13.17 1.42 2.17
C ARG A 121 -13.28 -0.02 1.71
N GLY A 122 -12.58 -0.39 0.64
CA GLY A 122 -12.59 -1.78 0.16
C GLY A 122 -11.94 -2.74 1.16
N LEU A 123 -10.80 -2.36 1.75
CA LEU A 123 -10.07 -3.16 2.74
C LEU A 123 -10.88 -3.40 4.02
N GLU A 124 -11.69 -2.43 4.44
CA GLU A 124 -12.55 -2.53 5.63
C GLU A 124 -13.91 -3.20 5.37
N SER A 125 -14.20 -3.55 4.10
CA SER A 125 -15.47 -4.19 3.71
C SER A 125 -15.24 -5.42 2.82
N TRP A 126 -15.71 -5.37 1.58
CA TRP A 126 -15.85 -6.48 0.64
C TRP A 126 -14.53 -7.12 0.20
N ALA A 127 -13.39 -6.43 0.32
CA ALA A 127 -12.12 -6.98 -0.13
C ALA A 127 -11.56 -8.00 0.87
N ARG A 128 -11.75 -7.77 2.18
CA ARG A 128 -11.24 -8.65 3.24
C ARG A 128 -12.29 -9.65 3.73
N TYR A 129 -13.56 -9.24 3.74
CA TYR A 129 -14.67 -10.01 4.26
C TYR A 129 -15.83 -10.03 3.25
N PRO A 130 -16.78 -10.99 3.32
CA PRO A 130 -17.96 -10.97 2.45
C PRO A 130 -18.86 -9.74 2.70
N CYS A 131 -18.74 -9.11 3.87
CA CYS A 131 -19.47 -7.91 4.28
C CYS A 131 -18.62 -7.08 5.25
N ALA A 132 -19.02 -5.82 5.50
CA ALA A 132 -18.38 -5.01 6.53
C ALA A 132 -18.84 -5.41 7.94
N ILE A 133 -18.35 -4.69 8.96
CA ILE A 133 -18.70 -4.92 10.38
C ILE A 133 -20.21 -4.74 10.62
N SER A 134 -20.87 -3.88 9.84
CA SER A 134 -22.31 -3.66 9.90
C SER A 134 -22.96 -3.67 8.52
N ALA A 135 -24.26 -3.90 8.47
CA ALA A 135 -25.04 -3.82 7.23
C ALA A 135 -24.99 -2.41 6.60
N ALA A 136 -24.92 -1.37 7.43
CA ALA A 136 -24.83 0.02 6.99
C ALA A 136 -23.49 0.36 6.32
N GLU A 137 -22.42 -0.36 6.67
CA GLU A 137 -21.06 -0.18 6.14
C GLU A 137 -20.75 -1.19 5.02
N THR A 138 -21.64 -2.14 4.78
CA THR A 138 -21.44 -3.18 3.76
C THR A 138 -21.67 -2.61 2.39
N GLU A 139 -20.62 -2.58 1.59
CA GLU A 139 -20.68 -2.20 0.18
C GLU A 139 -20.64 -3.44 -0.71
N VAL A 140 -21.39 -3.41 -1.82
CA VAL A 140 -21.23 -4.41 -2.88
C VAL A 140 -19.82 -4.32 -3.43
N GLU A 141 -19.17 -5.46 -3.68
CA GLU A 141 -17.86 -5.51 -4.29
C GLU A 141 -17.81 -4.62 -5.53
N GLN A 142 -17.05 -3.53 -5.42
CA GLN A 142 -16.78 -2.66 -6.54
C GLN A 142 -15.57 -3.22 -7.26
N ASN A 143 -15.77 -3.67 -8.50
CA ASN A 143 -14.65 -4.04 -9.36
C ASN A 143 -13.64 -2.90 -9.36
N LEU A 144 -12.35 -3.26 -9.27
CA LEU A 144 -11.24 -2.32 -9.35
C LEU A 144 -11.32 -1.58 -10.70
N SER A 145 -11.90 -0.39 -10.69
CA SER A 145 -12.19 0.32 -11.93
C SER A 145 -10.88 0.69 -12.64
N PRO A 146 -10.85 0.69 -13.98
CA PRO A 146 -9.65 1.12 -14.72
C PRO A 146 -9.17 2.52 -14.31
N ALA A 147 -10.09 3.41 -13.94
CA ALA A 147 -9.77 4.75 -13.46
C ALA A 147 -9.11 4.74 -12.09
N LEU A 148 -9.66 3.99 -11.12
CA LEU A 148 -9.06 3.83 -9.79
C LEU A 148 -7.68 3.21 -9.89
N TRP A 149 -7.53 2.14 -10.68
CA TRP A 149 -6.25 1.48 -10.89
C TRP A 149 -5.20 2.40 -11.51
N LYS A 150 -5.56 3.16 -12.55
CA LYS A 150 -4.68 4.13 -13.18
C LYS A 150 -4.20 5.20 -12.18
N ASN A 151 -5.09 5.65 -11.29
CA ASN A 151 -4.74 6.62 -10.24
C ASN A 151 -3.82 5.99 -9.17
N TYR A 152 -4.08 4.75 -8.77
CA TYR A 152 -3.19 3.97 -7.90
C TYR A 152 -1.77 3.86 -8.48
N LEU A 153 -1.63 3.43 -9.74
CA LEU A 153 -0.31 3.32 -10.39
C LEU A 153 0.45 4.65 -10.41
N ARG A 154 -0.25 5.77 -10.62
CA ARG A 154 0.36 7.10 -10.61
C ARG A 154 0.79 7.51 -9.19
N LEU A 155 -0.03 7.22 -8.19
CA LEU A 155 0.29 7.48 -6.79
C LEU A 155 1.50 6.66 -6.34
N MET A 156 1.52 5.37 -6.62
CA MET A 156 2.64 4.48 -6.32
C MET A 156 3.94 4.93 -7.00
N ARG A 157 3.88 5.35 -8.26
CA ARG A 157 5.03 5.94 -8.94
C ARG A 157 5.53 7.21 -8.26
N ALA A 158 4.63 8.09 -7.81
CA ALA A 158 5.02 9.28 -7.07
C ALA A 158 5.69 8.92 -5.73
N TYR A 159 5.17 7.91 -5.03
CA TYR A 159 5.76 7.39 -3.79
C TYR A 159 7.14 6.79 -4.05
N GLY A 160 7.29 5.93 -5.05
CA GLY A 160 8.57 5.32 -5.42
C GLY A 160 9.65 6.35 -5.74
N LYS A 161 9.32 7.36 -6.55
CA LYS A 161 10.24 8.45 -6.86
C LYS A 161 10.71 9.19 -5.60
N SER A 162 9.78 9.50 -4.69
CA SER A 162 10.10 10.23 -3.47
C SER A 162 10.90 9.38 -2.48
N LEU A 163 10.51 8.12 -2.25
CA LEU A 163 11.20 7.21 -1.34
C LEU A 163 12.62 6.90 -1.81
N MET A 164 12.83 6.63 -3.10
CA MET A 164 14.18 6.43 -3.63
C MET A 164 15.07 7.66 -3.37
N ALA A 165 14.56 8.87 -3.63
CA ALA A 165 15.32 10.10 -3.40
C ALA A 165 15.63 10.37 -1.92
N LEU A 166 14.72 10.00 -1.01
CA LEU A 166 14.95 10.11 0.44
C LEU A 166 15.98 9.08 0.93
N LEU A 167 15.89 7.85 0.46
CA LEU A 167 16.73 6.73 0.90
C LEU A 167 18.13 6.73 0.29
N GLN A 168 18.37 7.55 -0.74
CA GLN A 168 19.71 7.87 -1.23
C GLN A 168 20.48 8.84 -0.32
N GLN A 169 19.78 9.49 0.62
CA GLN A 169 20.40 10.34 1.64
C GLN A 169 20.69 9.50 2.89
N ASP A 170 21.68 9.93 3.68
CA ASP A 170 22.00 9.26 4.94
C ASP A 170 20.82 9.41 5.92
N TRP A 171 20.15 8.31 6.20
CA TRP A 171 19.12 8.20 7.21
C TRP A 171 19.75 7.86 8.56
N LYS A 172 19.31 8.55 9.61
CA LYS A 172 19.78 8.34 10.99
C LYS A 172 18.69 7.68 11.82
N GLY A 173 18.83 6.37 11.99
CA GLY A 173 17.94 5.51 12.77
C GLY A 173 18.24 5.51 14.27
N PRO A 174 17.38 4.86 15.07
CA PRO A 174 17.68 4.61 16.48
C PRO A 174 18.78 3.56 16.63
N HIS A 175 19.35 3.46 17.83
CA HIS A 175 20.30 2.39 18.20
C HIS A 175 21.59 2.33 17.37
N GLY A 176 21.94 3.41 16.67
CA GLY A 176 23.14 3.48 15.82
C GLY A 176 22.96 2.90 14.41
N VAL A 177 21.73 2.56 14.01
CA VAL A 177 21.42 2.21 12.62
C VAL A 177 21.49 3.46 11.77
N GLU A 178 22.38 3.52 10.79
CA GLU A 178 22.50 4.65 9.87
C GLU A 178 22.95 4.21 8.48
N GLY A 179 22.68 5.05 7.49
CA GLY A 179 23.21 4.87 6.13
C GLY A 179 22.24 5.25 5.04
N ARG A 180 22.62 4.91 3.81
CA ARG A 180 21.91 5.22 2.57
C ARG A 180 21.90 4.03 1.62
N PHE A 181 21.04 4.09 0.61
CA PHE A 181 20.85 3.05 -0.38
C PHE A 181 21.13 3.57 -1.79
N GLU A 182 21.70 2.71 -2.62
CA GLU A 182 21.81 2.93 -4.05
C GLU A 182 20.73 2.13 -4.76
N PHE A 183 20.01 2.77 -5.69
CA PHE A 183 18.92 2.14 -6.43
C PHE A 183 19.29 1.92 -7.89
N SER A 184 19.08 0.69 -8.35
CA SER A 184 19.05 0.35 -9.78
C SER A 184 17.70 -0.28 -10.14
N GLY A 185 17.18 0.02 -11.33
CA GLY A 185 15.91 -0.52 -11.81
C GLY A 185 14.71 0.36 -11.48
N SER A 186 13.58 -0.27 -11.14
CA SER A 186 12.31 0.41 -10.89
C SER A 186 11.69 -0.05 -9.59
N TYR A 187 11.21 0.91 -8.78
CA TYR A 187 10.49 0.67 -7.54
C TYR A 187 9.18 1.44 -7.54
N LEU A 188 8.07 0.77 -7.20
CA LEU A 188 6.70 1.27 -7.23
C LEU A 188 6.31 1.87 -8.59
N GLY A 189 6.97 1.42 -9.67
CA GLY A 189 6.80 1.92 -11.03
C GLY A 189 7.51 3.24 -11.36
N ALA A 190 8.41 3.71 -10.48
CA ALA A 190 9.35 4.80 -10.75
C ALA A 190 10.73 4.22 -11.09
N GLN A 191 11.37 4.76 -12.13
CA GLN A 191 12.73 4.38 -12.52
C GLN A 191 13.75 5.10 -11.63
N SER A 192 14.81 4.42 -11.20
CA SER A 192 15.94 5.09 -10.59
C SER A 192 16.65 5.94 -11.65
N ILE A 193 17.00 7.17 -11.27
CA ILE A 193 17.82 8.04 -12.12
C ILE A 193 19.26 7.66 -11.78
N LYS A 194 19.99 7.17 -12.79
CA LYS A 194 21.42 6.93 -12.68
C LYS A 194 22.17 8.24 -12.48
#